data_AF-A0A931LH36-F1
#
_entry.id   AF-A0A931LH36-F1
#
_cell.length_a   1.000
_cell.length_b   1.000
_cell.length_c   1.000
_cell.angle_alpha   90.00
_cell.angle_beta   90.00
_cell.angle_gamma   90.00
#
_symmetry.space_group_name_H-M   'P 1'
#
loop_
_entity.id
_entity.type
_entity.pdbx_description
1 polymer ?
#
loop_
_entity_poly.entity_id
_entity_poly.type
_entity_poly.pdbx_seq_one_letter_code
_entity_poly.pdbx_strand_id
1 'polypeptide(L)'
;MIGEVFDRVYPEAAMGSETKKNVQTTLIPAGGAAIVEFKVDVPGRLMFVDHSLSRALDKGAVGMLVVHGDARPDLFRSLSPGIAKRASGH
;
A
#
# COMPACT_ATOMS: atom_id res chain seq x y z
N MET A 1 3.36 3.96 0.63
CA MET A 1 2.48 2.93 1.24
C MET A 1 3.15 1.59 1.05
N ILE A 2 3.02 0.66 1.99
CA ILE A 2 3.61 -0.67 1.83
C ILE A 2 2.56 -1.60 1.23
N GLY A 3 2.91 -2.25 0.12
CA GLY A 3 2.08 -3.25 -0.54
C GLY A 3 1.16 -2.74 -1.64
N GLU A 4 1.13 -1.44 -1.92
CA GLU A 4 0.30 -0.82 -2.96
C GLU A 4 0.99 0.37 -3.63
N VAL A 5 0.58 0.66 -4.87
CA VAL A 5 1.02 1.82 -5.66
C VAL A 5 -0.14 2.82 -5.78
N PHE A 6 0.13 4.12 -5.68
CA PHE A 6 -0.91 5.12 -5.90
C PHE A 6 -1.20 5.30 -7.39
N ASP A 7 -2.45 5.07 -7.77
CA ASP A 7 -2.95 5.25 -9.12
C ASP A 7 -2.83 6.71 -9.54
N ARG A 8 -3.20 7.63 -8.64
CA ARG A 8 -3.03 9.08 -8.81
C ARG A 8 -2.55 9.76 -7.55
N VAL A 9 -1.73 10.78 -7.73
CA VAL A 9 -1.30 11.71 -6.69
C VAL A 9 -1.53 13.12 -7.19
N TYR A 10 -2.20 13.93 -6.37
CA TYR A 10 -2.36 15.37 -6.51
C TYR A 10 -1.32 16.03 -5.61
N PRO A 11 -0.17 16.48 -6.15
CA PRO A 11 0.82 17.22 -5.38
C PRO A 11 0.16 18.48 -4.81
N GLU A 12 0.53 18.84 -3.59
CA GLU A 12 0.04 20.07 -2.93
C GLU A 12 -1.50 20.11 -2.79
N ALA A 13 -2.17 18.97 -2.92
CA ALA A 13 -3.63 18.84 -2.98
C ALA A 13 -4.28 19.69 -4.09
N ALA A 14 -3.56 19.98 -5.18
CA ALA A 14 -4.03 20.78 -6.32
C ALA A 14 -5.06 20.03 -7.19
N MET A 15 -6.28 19.85 -6.67
CA MET A 15 -7.38 19.22 -7.40
C MET A 15 -7.72 20.01 -8.67
N GLY A 16 -7.89 19.31 -9.79
CA GLY A 16 -8.15 19.91 -11.11
C GLY A 16 -6.89 20.24 -11.93
N SER A 17 -5.71 20.15 -11.33
CA SER A 17 -4.43 20.20 -12.05
C SER A 17 -3.97 18.81 -12.51
N GLU A 18 -2.87 18.77 -13.27
CA GLU A 18 -2.29 17.50 -13.72
C GLU A 18 -1.84 16.63 -12.53
N THR A 19 -2.24 15.36 -12.55
CA THR A 19 -1.91 14.39 -11.52
C THR A 19 -0.67 13.57 -11.90
N LYS A 20 0.14 13.19 -10.91
CA LYS A 20 1.14 12.13 -11.10
C LYS A 20 0.45 10.77 -11.03
N LYS A 21 0.89 9.80 -11.83
CA LYS A 21 0.30 8.45 -11.90
C LYS A 21 1.34 7.39 -11.56
N ASN A 22 0.89 6.25 -11.04
CA ASN A 22 1.73 5.09 -10.71
C ASN A 22 2.87 5.43 -9.73
N VAL A 23 2.54 6.12 -8.63
CA VAL A 23 3.52 6.65 -7.68
C VAL A 23 3.55 5.80 -6.40
N GLN A 24 4.71 5.29 -6.00
CA GLN A 24 4.82 4.48 -4.76
C GLN A 24 4.89 5.33 -3.48
N THR A 25 5.58 6.47 -3.56
CA THR A 25 5.83 7.40 -2.45
C THR A 25 5.83 8.82 -2.97
N THR A 26 5.26 9.76 -2.22
CA THR A 26 5.30 11.19 -2.54
C THR A 26 5.82 12.00 -1.36
N LEU A 27 6.47 13.12 -1.65
CA LEU A 27 6.86 14.10 -0.65
C LEU A 27 5.67 15.03 -0.36
N ILE A 28 5.47 15.36 0.92
CA ILE A 28 4.57 16.41 1.38
C ILE A 28 5.44 17.45 2.07
N PRO A 29 5.55 18.68 1.52
CA PRO A 29 6.36 19.73 2.16
C PRO A 29 5.73 20.15 3.50
N ALA A 30 6.53 20.76 4.38
CA ALA A 30 6.03 21.26 5.66
C ALA A 30 4.89 22.27 5.44
N GLY A 31 3.76 22.07 6.14
CA GLY A 31 2.56 22.88 5.98
C GLY A 31 1.75 22.60 4.70
N GLY A 32 2.21 21.67 3.85
CA GLY A 32 1.49 21.25 2.65
C GLY A 32 0.61 20.03 2.86
N ALA A 33 -0.06 19.63 1.79
CA ALA A 33 -0.86 18.42 1.72
C ALA A 33 -0.63 17.69 0.40
N ALA A 34 -1.08 16.45 0.31
CA ALA A 34 -1.24 15.73 -0.94
C ALA A 34 -2.53 14.90 -0.87
N ILE A 35 -3.18 14.71 -2.02
CA ILE A 35 -4.30 13.78 -2.14
C ILE A 35 -3.81 12.61 -2.97
N VAL A 36 -4.13 11.38 -2.55
CA VAL A 36 -3.78 10.16 -3.28
C VAL A 36 -5.04 9.35 -3.55
N GLU A 37 -5.11 8.78 -4.74
CA GLU A 37 -6.13 7.82 -5.16
C GLU A 37 -5.43 6.48 -5.39
N PHE A 38 -6.00 5.41 -4.85
CA PHE A 38 -5.57 4.06 -5.10
C PHE A 38 -6.76 3.13 -4.92
N LYS A 39 -6.78 2.03 -5.67
CA LYS A 39 -7.74 0.95 -5.50
C LYS A 39 -7.10 -0.19 -4.73
N VAL A 40 -7.83 -0.75 -3.77
CA VAL A 40 -7.42 -1.99 -3.09
C VAL A 40 -8.19 -3.15 -3.71
N ASP A 41 -7.48 -4.09 -4.31
CA ASP A 41 -8.08 -5.21 -5.03
C ASP A 41 -8.31 -6.45 -4.16
N VAL A 42 -7.59 -6.58 -3.03
CA VAL A 42 -7.67 -7.73 -2.13
C VAL A 42 -7.84 -7.31 -0.67
N PRO A 43 -8.63 -8.03 0.14
CA PRO A 43 -8.76 -7.73 1.56
C PRO A 43 -7.42 -7.93 2.28
N GLY A 44 -7.13 -7.10 3.28
CA GLY A 44 -5.85 -7.12 3.96
C GLY A 44 -5.60 -5.92 4.86
N ARG A 45 -4.41 -5.89 5.47
CA ARG A 45 -3.91 -4.78 6.29
C ARG A 45 -2.82 -4.07 5.52
N LEU A 46 -3.07 -2.81 5.19
CA LEU A 46 -2.14 -1.98 4.43
C LEU A 46 -1.53 -0.93 5.35
N MET A 47 -0.21 -0.80 5.30
CA MET A 47 0.54 0.12 6.17
C MET A 47 0.82 1.43 5.45
N PHE A 48 0.37 2.52 6.05
CA PHE A 48 0.75 3.88 5.67
C PHE A 48 1.91 4.30 6.55
N VAL A 49 3.05 4.58 5.93
CA VAL A 49 4.26 4.94 6.66
C VAL A 49 4.88 6.17 6.03
N ASP A 50 5.53 6.98 6.87
CA ASP A 50 6.57 7.87 6.38
C ASP A 50 7.77 7.01 5.94
N HIS A 51 8.20 7.13 4.68
CA HIS A 51 9.34 6.36 4.15
C HIS A 51 10.71 6.83 4.67
N SER A 52 10.74 7.76 5.62
CA SER A 52 11.85 7.93 6.56
C SER A 52 11.66 6.98 7.74
N LEU A 53 12.45 5.91 7.77
CA LEU A 53 12.33 4.84 8.75
C LEU A 53 12.35 5.34 10.21
N SER A 54 13.17 6.34 10.53
CA SER A 54 13.24 6.91 11.87
C SER A 54 11.97 7.66 12.27
N ARG A 55 11.27 8.29 11.32
CA ARG A 55 9.97 8.92 11.62
C ARG A 55 8.87 7.87 11.77
N ALA A 56 8.87 6.83 10.92
CA ALA A 56 7.90 5.75 11.03
C ALA A 56 8.07 4.96 12.33
N LEU A 57 9.28 4.47 12.64
CA LEU A 57 9.51 3.60 13.80
C LEU A 57 9.69 4.39 15.10
N ASP A 58 10.51 5.44 15.12
CA ASP A 58 10.88 6.10 16.38
C ASP A 58 9.87 7.18 16.79
N LYS A 59 9.12 7.73 15.83
CA LYS A 59 8.12 8.79 16.07
C LYS A 59 6.68 8.33 15.80
N GLY A 60 6.48 7.05 15.47
CA GLY A 60 5.16 6.47 15.27
C GLY A 60 4.39 7.04 14.09
N ALA A 61 5.06 7.56 13.05
CA ALA A 61 4.43 8.04 11.81
C ALA A 61 3.96 6.86 10.93
N VAL A 62 3.07 6.05 11.50
CA VAL A 62 2.52 4.82 10.93
C VAL A 62 1.01 4.80 11.15
N GLY A 63 0.27 4.57 10.08
CA GLY A 63 -1.16 4.29 10.09
C GLY A 63 -1.43 2.93 9.45
N MET A 64 -2.61 2.38 9.74
CA MET A 64 -3.03 1.10 9.19
C MET A 64 -4.44 1.23 8.62
N LEU A 65 -4.59 0.75 7.38
CA LEU A 65 -5.87 0.60 6.73
C LEU A 65 -6.24 -0.89 6.74
N VAL A 66 -7.38 -1.21 7.35
CA VAL A 66 -7.94 -2.56 7.35
C VAL A 66 -9.02 -2.61 6.27
N VAL A 67 -8.79 -3.43 5.25
CA VAL A 67 -9.69 -3.57 4.10
C VAL A 67 -10.39 -4.92 4.18
N HIS A 68 -11.72 -4.88 4.13
CA HIS A 68 -12.59 -6.06 4.12
C HIS A 68 -13.21 -6.23 2.72
N GLY A 69 -13.52 -7.47 2.37
CA GLY A 69 -14.08 -7.82 1.07
C GLY A 69 -13.80 -9.27 0.72
N ASP A 70 -14.22 -9.68 -0.48
CA ASP A 70 -14.01 -11.03 -0.97
C ASP A 70 -12.55 -11.24 -1.37
N ALA A 71 -12.03 -12.43 -1.07
CA ALA A 71 -10.71 -12.82 -1.54
C ALA A 71 -10.71 -12.91 -3.08
N ARG A 72 -9.60 -12.52 -3.70
CA ARG A 72 -9.35 -12.64 -5.15
C ARG A 72 -8.13 -13.52 -5.40
N PRO A 73 -8.26 -14.86 -5.33
CA PRO A 73 -7.15 -15.79 -5.47
C PRO A 73 -6.49 -15.76 -6.85
N ASP A 74 -7.20 -15.24 -7.85
CA ASP A 74 -6.72 -14.97 -9.21
C ASP A 74 -5.68 -13.83 -9.24
N LEU A 75 -5.77 -12.88 -8.31
CA LEU A 75 -4.86 -11.74 -8.21
C LEU A 75 -3.75 -11.97 -7.18
N PHE A 76 -4.10 -12.46 -5.99
CA PHE A 76 -3.15 -12.68 -4.91
C PHE A 76 -3.47 -13.95 -4.12
N ARG A 77 -2.46 -14.80 -3.96
CA ARG A 77 -2.55 -16.03 -3.16
C ARG A 77 -1.29 -16.18 -2.32
N SER A 78 -1.46 -16.18 -1.00
CA SER A 78 -0.38 -16.59 -0.10
C SER A 78 -0.15 -18.09 -0.24
N LEU A 79 1.05 -18.48 -0.66
CA LEU A 79 1.49 -19.87 -0.61
C LEU A 79 2.04 -20.10 0.80
N SER A 80 1.25 -20.75 1.67
CA SER A 80 1.74 -21.13 2.99
C SER A 80 2.94 -22.08 2.84
N PRO A 81 4.08 -21.87 3.54
CA PRO A 81 5.26 -22.74 3.45
C PRO A 81 5.06 -24.19 3.93
N GLY A 82 3.85 -24.61 4.28
CA GLY A 82 3.54 -25.91 4.90
C GLY A 82 2.91 -26.96 3.98
N ILE A 83 2.58 -26.64 2.71
CA ILE A 83 1.97 -27.60 1.77
C ILE A 83 2.93 -27.92 0.61
N ALA A 84 4.21 -28.10 0.93
CA ALA A 84 5.16 -28.83 0.10
C ALA A 84 5.59 -30.08 0.87
N LYS A 85 4.64 -30.91 1.31
CA LYS A 85 4.93 -32.22 1.90
C LYS A 85 4.03 -33.28 1.26
N ARG A 86 4.69 -34.21 0.56
CA ARG A 86 4.23 -35.53 0.05
C ARG A 86 3.47 -35.54 -1.28
N ALA A 87 4.21 -35.53 -2.38
CA ALA A 87 4.14 -36.64 -3.33
C ALA A 87 5.46 -37.41 -3.14
N SER A 88 5.57 -38.46 -2.30
CA SER A 88 5.06 -39.83 -2.52
C SER A 88 5.22 -40.18 -4.00
N GLY A 89 6.33 -40.77 -4.44
CA GLY A 89 6.72 -42.11 -4.06
C GLY A 89 5.93 -43.08 -4.94
N HIS A 90 6.52 -43.41 -6.10
CA HIS A 90 6.64 -44.70 -6.79
C HIS A 90 7.76 -44.51 -7.83
#